data_AF-A0A2D4IV72-F1
#
_entry.id   AF-A0A2D4IV72-F1
#
_cell.length_a   1.000
_cell.length_b   1.000
_cell.length_c   1.000
_cell.angle_alpha   90.00
_cell.angle_beta   90.00
_cell.angle_gamma   90.00
#
_symmetry.space_group_name_H-M   'P 1'
#
loop_
_entity.id
_entity.type
_entity.pdbx_description
1 polymer ?
#
loop_
_entity_poly.entity_id
_entity_poly.type
_entity_poly.pdbx_seq_one_letter_code
_entity_poly.pdbx_strand_id
1 'polypeptide(L)'
;HSRSLQWFLLPYQRAGRSTSRTTVILPPKVRTSLFWWISTNITKGSPLKDPQRLITTTDASLFGWGAHFRARNSQGTWSRQEQSKNINWLELKAVLLALSFKEGI
;
A
#
# COMPACT_ATOMS: atom_id res chain seq x y z
N HIS A 1 -2.12 -10.34 7.54
CA HIS A 1 -3.25 -11.03 8.21
C HIS A 1 -2.94 -11.54 9.63
N SER A 2 -1.70 -11.51 10.14
CA SER A 2 -1.38 -11.92 11.52
C SER A 2 -1.45 -10.78 12.55
N ARG A 3 -1.25 -9.52 12.13
CA ARG A 3 -1.12 -8.36 13.02
C ARG A 3 -2.34 -8.13 13.91
N SER A 4 -3.55 -8.34 13.40
CA SER A 4 -4.79 -8.18 14.19
C SER A 4 -4.86 -9.17 15.37
N LEU A 5 -4.41 -10.41 15.16
CA LEU A 5 -4.33 -11.42 16.21
C LEU A 5 -3.21 -11.08 17.21
N GLN A 6 -2.04 -10.67 16.73
CA GLN A 6 -0.91 -10.28 17.59
C GLN A 6 -1.29 -9.16 18.56
N TRP A 7 -1.92 -8.09 18.07
CA TRP A 7 -2.38 -6.99 18.93
C TRP A 7 -3.42 -7.43 19.96
N PHE A 8 -4.34 -8.31 19.56
CA PHE A 8 -5.35 -8.85 20.47
C PHE A 8 -4.72 -9.73 21.57
N LEU A 9 -3.73 -10.55 21.22
CA LEU A 9 -3.08 -11.46 22.16
C LEU A 9 -2.00 -10.77 23.03
N LEU A 10 -1.55 -9.58 22.64
CA LEU A 10 -0.48 -8.84 23.30
C LEU A 10 -0.66 -8.71 24.84
N PRO A 11 -1.84 -8.37 25.38
CA PRO A 11 -2.04 -8.27 26.82
C PRO A 11 -1.90 -9.63 27.53
N TYR A 12 -2.27 -10.73 26.86
CA TYR A 12 -2.19 -12.09 27.38
C TYR A 12 -0.75 -12.64 27.32
N GLN A 13 0.05 -12.19 26.36
CA GLN A 13 1.43 -12.63 26.15
C GLN A 13 2.44 -11.92 27.07
N ARG A 14 2.15 -10.68 27.48
CA ARG A 14 3.03 -9.88 28.35
C ARG A 14 3.11 -10.37 29.81
N ALA A 15 2.32 -11.37 30.20
CA ALA A 15 2.27 -11.88 31.57
C ALA A 15 3.41 -12.85 31.95
N GLY A 16 4.48 -12.97 31.14
CA GLY A 16 5.63 -13.84 31.44
C GLY A 16 5.32 -15.35 31.47
N ARG A 17 4.10 -15.76 31.10
CA ARG A 17 3.64 -17.14 31.11
C ARG A 17 3.34 -17.58 29.68
N SER A 18 4.37 -18.04 28.99
CA SER A 18 4.30 -18.52 27.59
C SER A 18 3.40 -19.76 27.40
N THR A 19 2.82 -20.31 28.46
CA THR A 19 2.02 -21.55 28.48
C THR A 19 0.63 -21.37 29.07
N SER A 20 0.08 -20.14 29.05
CA SER A 20 -1.26 -19.89 29.61
C SER A 20 -2.35 -20.67 28.86
N ARG A 21 -3.06 -21.58 29.56
CA ARG A 21 -4.25 -22.29 29.05
C ARG A 21 -5.50 -21.40 28.98
N THR A 22 -5.33 -20.08 29.03
CA THR A 22 -6.43 -19.11 29.01
C THR A 22 -7.13 -19.16 27.66
N THR A 23 -8.41 -19.49 27.68
CA THR A 23 -9.28 -19.35 26.52
C THR A 23 -9.70 -17.89 26.37
N VAL A 24 -9.75 -17.41 25.13
CA VAL A 24 -10.12 -16.04 24.80
C VAL A 24 -11.20 -16.05 23.74
N ILE A 25 -12.18 -15.15 23.88
CA ILE A 25 -13.24 -14.98 22.88
C ILE A 25 -12.69 -14.08 21.78
N LEU A 26 -12.67 -14.58 20.54
CA LEU A 26 -12.13 -13.83 19.41
C LEU A 26 -13.11 -12.75 18.94
N PRO A 27 -12.69 -11.47 18.90
CA PRO A 27 -13.49 -10.42 18.30
C PRO A 27 -13.72 -10.67 16.80
N PRO A 28 -14.85 -10.21 16.23
CA PRO A 28 -15.16 -10.39 14.81
C PRO A 28 -14.02 -9.96 13.87
N LYS A 29 -13.38 -8.81 14.15
CA LYS A 29 -12.24 -8.30 13.39
C LYS A 29 -11.06 -9.27 13.33
N VAL A 30 -10.76 -9.93 14.44
CA VAL A 30 -9.67 -10.92 14.52
C VAL A 30 -10.07 -12.18 13.75
N ARG A 31 -11.31 -12.64 13.92
CA ARG A 31 -11.87 -13.77 13.18
C ARG A 31 -11.81 -13.55 11.66
N THR A 32 -12.18 -12.36 11.19
CA THR A 32 -12.06 -12.00 9.77
C THR A 32 -10.63 -12.10 9.25
N SER A 33 -9.66 -11.64 10.04
CA SER A 33 -8.23 -11.74 9.68
C SER A 33 -7.75 -13.20 9.61
N LEU A 34 -8.29 -14.06 10.48
CA LEU A 34 -7.99 -15.49 10.50
C LEU A 34 -8.55 -16.26 9.30
N PHE A 35 -9.67 -15.82 8.71
CA PHE A 35 -10.20 -16.46 7.49
C PHE A 35 -9.19 -16.49 6.35
N TRP A 36 -8.29 -15.50 6.27
CA TRP A 36 -7.21 -15.51 5.28
C TRP A 36 -6.31 -16.75 5.42
N TRP A 37 -6.00 -17.17 6.65
CA TRP A 37 -5.09 -18.28 6.91
C TRP A 37 -5.71 -19.67 6.67
N ILE A 38 -7.04 -19.79 6.74
CA ILE A 38 -7.76 -21.03 6.41
C ILE A 38 -8.28 -21.06 4.97
N SER A 39 -7.97 -20.04 4.18
CA SER A 39 -8.34 -19.96 2.77
C SER A 39 -7.26 -20.55 1.87
N THR A 40 -7.56 -20.67 0.57
CA THR A 40 -6.61 -21.07 -0.48
C THR A 40 -5.42 -20.12 -0.61
N ASN A 41 -5.42 -18.96 0.06
CA ASN A 41 -4.26 -18.06 0.08
C ASN A 41 -3.02 -18.70 0.72
N ILE A 42 -3.18 -19.71 1.60
CA ILE A 42 -2.03 -20.40 2.20
C ILE A 42 -1.29 -21.32 1.22
N THR A 43 -2.00 -21.84 0.22
CA THR A 43 -1.43 -22.68 -0.85
C THR A 43 -1.00 -21.86 -2.06
N LYS A 44 -1.38 -20.59 -2.12
CA LYS A 44 -0.91 -19.66 -3.15
C LYS A 44 0.55 -19.30 -2.88
N GLY A 45 1.45 -19.92 -3.64
CA GLY A 45 2.88 -19.58 -3.59
C GLY A 45 3.13 -18.10 -3.88
N SER A 46 4.09 -17.52 -3.18
CA SER A 46 4.66 -16.21 -3.51
C SER A 46 5.99 -16.43 -4.23
N PRO A 47 6.32 -15.63 -5.26
CA PRO A 47 7.67 -15.62 -5.82
C PRO A 47 8.70 -15.40 -4.71
N LEU A 48 9.73 -16.26 -4.65
CA LEU A 48 10.85 -16.10 -3.72
C LEU A 48 11.79 -14.97 -4.12
N LYS A 49 11.81 -14.64 -5.42
CA LYS A 49 12.53 -13.48 -5.95
C LYS A 49 11.62 -12.28 -5.92
N ASP A 50 12.17 -11.16 -5.49
CA ASP A 50 11.49 -9.88 -5.64
C ASP A 50 11.11 -9.68 -7.11
N PRO A 51 9.86 -9.27 -7.39
CA PRO A 51 9.50 -8.90 -8.75
C PRO A 51 10.39 -7.75 -9.22
N GLN A 52 10.59 -7.66 -10.54
CA GLN A 52 11.38 -6.59 -11.12
C GLN A 52 10.84 -5.23 -10.67
N ARG A 53 11.66 -4.46 -9.94
CA ARG A 53 11.28 -3.12 -9.50
C ARG A 53 11.23 -2.19 -10.71
N LEU A 54 10.09 -1.56 -10.90
CA LEU A 54 9.88 -0.51 -11.90
C LEU A 54 9.97 0.84 -11.20
N ILE A 55 10.77 1.75 -11.76
CA ILE A 55 10.97 3.10 -11.24
C ILE A 55 10.34 4.09 -12.22
N THR A 56 9.46 4.93 -11.70
CA THR A 56 8.90 6.09 -12.39
C THR A 56 9.33 7.32 -11.61
N THR A 57 9.87 8.33 -12.30
CA THR A 57 10.23 9.62 -11.71
C THR A 57 9.23 10.66 -12.15
N THR A 58 8.84 11.54 -11.24
CA THR A 58 7.87 12.60 -11.50
C THR A 58 8.40 13.92 -10.97
N ASP A 59 8.02 15.01 -11.62
CA ASP A 59 8.22 16.37 -11.14
C ASP A 59 6.90 17.13 -11.20
N ALA A 60 6.77 18.11 -10.31
CA ALA A 60 5.65 19.03 -10.29
C ALA A 60 6.17 20.43 -9.98
N SER A 61 5.57 21.41 -10.64
CA SER A 61 5.76 22.84 -10.41
C SER A 61 4.41 23.51 -10.22
N LEU A 62 4.38 24.82 -9.95
CA LEU A 62 3.13 25.59 -9.91
C LEU A 62 2.48 25.75 -11.30
N PHE A 63 3.20 25.44 -12.39
CA PHE A 63 2.71 25.59 -13.75
C PHE A 63 2.26 24.26 -14.38
N GLY A 64 3.01 23.19 -14.15
CA GLY A 64 2.75 21.89 -14.75
C GLY A 64 3.51 20.75 -14.08
N TRP A 65 3.52 19.61 -14.75
CA TRP A 65 4.12 18.36 -14.29
C TRP A 65 4.81 17.61 -15.42
N GLY A 66 5.73 16.75 -15.00
CA GLY A 66 6.37 15.76 -15.84
C GLY A 66 6.43 14.40 -15.16
N ALA A 67 6.52 13.37 -15.99
CA ALA A 67 6.72 11.99 -15.60
C ALA A 67 7.63 11.30 -16.60
N HIS A 68 8.53 10.47 -16.10
CA HIS A 68 9.44 9.68 -16.90
C HIS A 68 9.44 8.22 -16.43
N PHE A 69 9.18 7.32 -17.37
CA PHE A 69 9.13 5.89 -17.15
C PHE A 69 9.86 5.16 -18.29
N ARG A 70 10.99 4.54 -17.96
CA ARG A 70 11.89 3.87 -18.93
C ARG A 70 12.35 4.83 -20.05
N ALA A 71 11.86 4.65 -21.27
CA ALA A 71 12.18 5.48 -22.44
C ALA A 71 11.00 6.38 -22.86
N ARG A 72 9.98 6.49 -22.01
CA ARG A 72 8.78 7.29 -22.28
C ARG A 72 8.68 8.42 -21.27
N ASN A 73 8.20 9.54 -21.74
CA ASN A 73 7.85 10.68 -20.92
C ASN A 73 6.38 11.07 -21.13
N SER A 74 5.81 11.71 -20.13
CA SER A 74 4.52 12.36 -20.18
C SER A 74 4.65 13.67 -19.44
N GLN A 75 4.00 14.72 -19.94
CA GLN A 75 4.03 16.04 -19.31
C GLN A 75 2.75 16.79 -19.64
N GLY A 76 2.43 17.78 -18.83
CA GLY A 76 1.28 18.63 -19.07
C GLY A 76 1.25 19.84 -18.15
N THR A 77 0.36 20.77 -18.47
CA THR A 77 0.09 21.95 -17.64
C THR A 77 -1.11 21.69 -16.74
N TRP A 78 -1.10 22.28 -15.56
CA TRP A 78 -2.25 22.27 -14.66
C TRP A 78 -3.39 23.14 -15.22
N SER A 79 -4.62 22.69 -15.06
CA SER A 79 -5.80 23.55 -15.22
C SER A 79 -5.79 24.68 -14.19
N ARG A 80 -6.54 25.75 -14.44
CA ARG A 80 -6.65 26.88 -13.50
C ARG A 80 -7.09 26.47 -12.10
N GLN A 81 -7.98 25.48 -12.00
CA GLN A 81 -8.45 24.96 -10.72
C GLN A 81 -7.34 24.25 -9.95
N GLU A 82 -6.49 23.50 -10.66
CA GLU A 82 -5.37 22.77 -10.07
C GLU A 82 -4.23 23.70 -9.65
N GLN A 83 -3.93 24.74 -10.44
CA GLN A 83 -2.89 25.72 -10.09
C GLN A 83 -3.16 26.43 -8.74
N SER A 84 -4.42 26.45 -8.28
CA SER A 84 -4.79 26.98 -6.95
C SER A 84 -4.44 26.05 -5.78
N LYS A 85 -4.00 24.81 -6.06
CA LYS A 85 -3.65 23.82 -5.04
C LYS A 85 -2.20 24.00 -4.58
N ASN A 86 -1.91 23.59 -3.35
CA ASN A 86 -0.55 23.62 -2.83
C ASN A 86 0.36 22.60 -3.54
N ILE A 87 1.67 22.80 -3.44
CA ILE A 87 2.66 21.99 -4.15
C ILE A 87 2.58 20.50 -3.81
N ASN A 88 2.32 20.13 -2.55
CA ASN A 88 2.21 18.71 -2.14
C ASN A 88 1.04 18.01 -2.84
N TRP A 89 -0.09 18.71 -3.03
CA TRP A 89 -1.23 18.17 -3.76
C TRP A 89 -0.89 17.96 -5.24
N LEU A 90 -0.14 18.91 -5.84
CA LEU A 90 0.31 18.83 -7.23
C LEU A 90 1.30 17.69 -7.44
N GLU A 91 2.24 17.49 -6.53
CA GLU A 91 3.18 16.35 -6.54
C GLU A 91 2.46 15.01 -6.49
N LEU A 92 1.50 14.84 -5.57
CA LEU A 92 0.70 13.61 -5.50
C LEU A 92 -0.15 13.40 -6.75
N LYS A 93 -0.66 14.48 -7.35
CA LYS A 93 -1.39 14.39 -8.61
C LYS A 93 -0.49 14.00 -9.78
N ALA A 94 0.73 14.54 -9.86
CA ALA A 94 1.71 14.14 -10.87
C ALA A 94 2.02 12.64 -10.77
N VAL A 95 2.14 12.09 -9.56
CA VAL A 95 2.27 10.64 -9.33
C VAL A 95 1.07 9.86 -9.87
N LEU A 96 -0.16 10.31 -9.61
CA LEU A 96 -1.36 9.65 -10.13
C LEU A 96 -1.40 9.66 -11.67
N LEU A 97 -1.08 10.79 -12.29
CA LEU A 97 -1.06 10.93 -13.75
C LEU A 97 0.02 10.06 -14.39
N ALA A 98 1.19 9.97 -13.76
CA ALA A 98 2.28 9.09 -14.20
C ALA A 98 1.88 7.61 -14.14
N LEU A 99 1.13 7.21 -13.10
CA LEU A 99 0.63 5.85 -12.96
C LEU A 99 -0.45 5.53 -14.00
N SER A 100 -1.39 6.44 -14.27
CA SER A 100 -2.41 6.22 -15.31
C SER A 100 -1.80 6.12 -16.71
N PHE A 101 -0.75 6.90 -16.99
CA PHE A 101 -0.02 6.80 -18.27
C PHE A 101 0.65 5.43 -18.45
N LYS A 102 1.15 4.83 -17.36
CA LYS A 102 1.73 3.49 -17.40
C LYS A 102 0.68 2.41 -17.68
N GLU A 103 -0.53 2.55 -17.14
CA GLU A 103 -1.63 1.56 -17.28
C GLU A 103 -2.32 1.60 -18.65
N GLY A 104 -2.19 2.71 -19.40
CA GLY A 104 -2.65 2.80 -20.80
C GLY A 104 -1.78 2.05 -21.82
N ILE A 105 -0.91 1.14 -21.36
CA ILE A 105 -0.01 0.27 -22.15
C ILE A 105 -0.39 -1.18 -21.84
#